data_AF-A0A6N7BY01-F1
#
_entry.id   AF-A0A6N7BY01-F1
#
_cell.length_a   1.000
_cell.length_b   1.000
_cell.length_c   1.000
_cell.angle_alpha   90.00
_cell.angle_beta   90.00
_cell.angle_gamma   90.00
#
_symmetry.space_group_name_H-M   'P 1'
#
loop_
_entity.id
_entity.type
_entity.pdbx_description
1 polymer ?
#
loop_
_entity_poly.entity_id
_entity_poly.type
_entity_poly.pdbx_seq_one_letter_code
_entity_poly.pdbx_strand_id
1 'polypeptide(L)'
;MPALATTHSLNDYLKLPIARYREQLKQGNAQSIEVSYTHRSKPYQYSIQLTKTSCNYGGHRYWWLCPKCYQRTSTLYCAGLYVCRHCIGANYGSQLQQPIDRLFNRADAIRQRLGWQSGIAHGIGTKPKGMHHSTYDRLVNEHDRLTSKIWQSTLDKLGCTS
;
A
#
# COMPACT_ATOMS: atom_id res chain seq x y z
N MET A 1 19.80 19.22 -4.59
CA MET A 1 19.52 17.85 -4.11
C MET A 1 18.03 17.74 -3.83
N PRO A 2 17.22 17.00 -4.62
CA PRO A 2 15.84 16.75 -4.21
C PRO A 2 15.87 15.98 -2.88
N ALA A 3 15.16 16.46 -1.88
CA ALA A 3 15.06 15.78 -0.59
C ALA A 3 14.54 14.35 -0.83
N LEU A 4 15.26 13.35 -0.33
CA LEU A 4 14.74 11.99 -0.27
C LEU A 4 13.38 12.05 0.43
N ALA A 5 12.37 11.42 -0.15
CA ALA A 5 11.04 11.36 0.47
C ALA A 5 11.15 10.57 1.77
N THR A 6 11.39 11.25 2.89
CA THR A 6 11.43 10.68 4.25
C THR A 6 10.04 10.38 4.80
N THR A 7 9.00 10.56 3.98
CA THR A 7 7.61 10.40 4.38
C THR A 7 7.21 8.93 4.32
N HIS A 8 6.93 8.34 5.49
CA HIS A 8 6.49 6.95 5.57
C HIS A 8 5.05 6.77 5.06
N SER A 9 4.85 5.67 4.34
CA SER A 9 3.56 5.21 3.85
C SER A 9 2.93 4.23 4.84
N LEU A 10 1.60 4.19 4.91
CA LEU A 10 0.87 3.16 5.68
C LEU A 10 1.19 1.72 5.24
N ASN A 11 1.80 1.52 4.07
CA ASN A 11 2.26 0.21 3.60
C ASN A 11 3.56 -0.25 4.29
N ASP A 12 4.31 0.65 4.92
CA ASP A 12 5.58 0.32 5.58
C ASP A 12 5.38 -0.34 6.96
N TYR A 13 4.15 -0.38 7.45
CA TYR A 13 3.79 -0.86 8.78
C TYR A 13 2.97 -2.15 8.73
N LEU A 14 3.22 -3.06 9.67
CA LEU A 14 2.35 -4.23 9.88
C LEU A 14 0.95 -3.77 10.30
N LYS A 15 -0.07 -4.32 9.63
CA LYS A 15 -1.47 -3.91 9.79
C LYS A 15 -2.22 -4.91 10.66
N LEU A 16 -3.03 -4.40 11.58
CA LEU A 16 -3.97 -5.17 12.38
C LEU A 16 -5.42 -4.75 12.04
N PRO A 17 -5.98 -5.26 10.94
CA PRO A 17 -7.38 -4.99 10.60
C PRO A 17 -8.29 -5.71 11.58
N ILE A 18 -9.36 -5.05 12.03
CA ILE A 18 -10.36 -5.65 12.92
C ILE A 18 -11.04 -6.88 12.31
N ALA A 19 -11.10 -6.93 10.98
CA ALA A 19 -11.61 -8.07 10.23
C ALA A 19 -10.86 -9.38 10.52
N ARG A 20 -9.60 -9.32 10.98
CA ARG A 20 -8.83 -10.50 11.40
C ARG A 20 -9.51 -11.26 12.55
N TYR A 21 -10.26 -10.57 13.41
CA TYR A 21 -10.90 -11.13 14.60
C TYR A 21 -12.40 -11.36 14.43
N ARG A 22 -12.88 -11.43 13.18
CA ARG A 22 -14.32 -11.48 12.86
C ARG A 22 -15.05 -12.61 13.61
N GLU A 23 -14.47 -13.79 13.70
CA GLU A 23 -15.11 -14.93 14.37
C GLU A 23 -15.20 -14.72 15.90
N GLN A 24 -14.14 -14.21 16.52
CA GLN A 24 -14.13 -13.89 17.95
C GLN A 24 -15.14 -12.78 18.29
N LEU A 25 -15.31 -11.79 17.40
CA LEU A 25 -16.28 -10.70 17.56
C LEU A 25 -17.74 -11.15 17.40
N LYS A 26 -18.00 -12.25 16.67
CA LYS A 26 -19.35 -12.84 16.53
C LYS A 26 -19.79 -13.58 17.79
N GLN A 27 -18.86 -14.13 18.57
CA GLN A 27 -19.15 -14.99 19.73
C GLN A 27 -19.66 -14.21 20.96
N GLY A 28 -19.67 -12.87 20.91
CA GLY A 28 -20.44 -12.03 21.84
C GLY A 28 -19.59 -11.08 22.70
N ASN A 29 -19.98 -9.80 22.72
CA ASN A 29 -19.59 -8.72 23.64
C ASN A 29 -18.09 -8.59 24.01
N ALA A 30 -17.17 -8.95 23.13
CA ALA A 30 -15.75 -8.68 23.34
C ALA A 30 -15.52 -7.17 23.55
N GLN A 31 -15.06 -6.80 24.74
CA GLN A 31 -14.71 -5.42 25.09
C GLN A 31 -13.25 -5.10 24.71
N SER A 32 -12.41 -6.12 24.61
CA SER A 32 -11.02 -5.99 24.18
C SER A 32 -10.54 -7.28 23.50
N ILE A 33 -9.44 -7.17 22.75
CA ILE A 33 -8.74 -8.30 22.14
C ILE A 33 -7.31 -8.30 22.63
N GLU A 34 -6.86 -9.46 23.10
CA GLU A 34 -5.45 -9.67 23.44
C GLU A 34 -4.62 -9.82 22.18
N VAL A 35 -3.52 -9.08 22.11
CA VAL A 35 -2.56 -9.14 21.02
C VAL A 35 -1.21 -9.55 21.58
N SER A 36 -0.56 -10.50 20.91
CA SER A 36 0.80 -10.93 21.19
C SER A 36 1.62 -10.92 19.90
N TYR A 37 2.76 -10.24 19.91
CA TYR A 37 3.67 -10.14 18.76
C TYR A 37 5.07 -9.74 19.19
N THR A 38 6.02 -9.94 18.29
CA THR A 38 7.40 -9.49 18.44
C THR A 38 7.68 -8.32 17.49
N HIS A 39 8.26 -7.24 17.99
CA HIS A 39 8.68 -6.11 17.19
C HIS A 39 10.11 -5.71 17.56
N ARG A 40 11.03 -5.69 16.59
CA ARG A 40 12.47 -5.44 16.79
C ARG A 40 13.06 -6.29 17.94
N SER A 41 12.77 -7.59 17.92
CA SER A 41 13.21 -8.57 18.92
C SER A 41 12.69 -8.36 20.35
N LYS A 42 11.72 -7.46 20.55
CA LYS A 42 11.03 -7.27 21.83
C LYS A 42 9.63 -7.88 21.78
N PRO A 43 9.25 -8.75 22.72
CA PRO A 43 7.90 -9.28 22.81
C PRO A 43 6.95 -8.23 23.40
N TYR A 44 5.73 -8.18 22.87
CA TYR A 44 4.65 -7.33 23.34
C TYR A 44 3.40 -8.17 23.54
N GLN A 45 2.77 -8.03 24.70
CA GLN A 45 1.50 -8.66 25.03
C GLN A 45 0.62 -7.69 25.81
N TYR A 46 -0.54 -7.36 25.27
CA TYR A 46 -1.50 -6.43 25.89
C TYR A 46 -2.88 -6.55 25.23
N SER A 47 -3.89 -5.96 25.86
CA SER A 47 -5.25 -5.90 25.31
C SER A 47 -5.53 -4.57 24.62
N ILE A 48 -6.24 -4.63 23.49
CA ILE A 48 -6.70 -3.47 22.73
C ILE A 48 -8.21 -3.37 22.89
N GLN A 49 -8.68 -2.21 23.36
CA GLN A 49 -10.09 -1.96 23.59
C GLN A 49 -10.89 -1.89 22.28
N LEU A 50 -12.13 -2.34 22.35
CA LEU A 50 -13.10 -2.36 21.28
C LEU A 50 -14.24 -1.41 21.59
N THR A 51 -14.88 -0.91 20.54
CA THR A 51 -16.17 -0.23 20.64
C THR A 51 -17.07 -0.67 19.49
N LYS A 52 -18.37 -0.45 19.65
CA LYS A 52 -19.38 -0.84 18.67
C LYS A 52 -20.30 0.32 18.34
N THR A 53 -20.68 0.41 17.07
CA THR A 53 -21.73 1.33 16.60
C THR A 53 -22.87 0.51 16.03
N SER A 54 -24.11 0.90 16.29
CA SER A 54 -25.28 0.29 15.65
C SER A 54 -25.26 0.53 14.15
N CYS A 55 -25.79 -0.43 13.39
CA CYS A 55 -25.95 -0.33 11.93
C CYS A 55 -27.43 -0.11 11.58
N ASN A 56 -27.70 0.67 10.51
CA ASN A 56 -29.06 1.01 10.08
C ASN A 56 -29.94 -0.21 9.76
N TYR A 57 -29.36 -1.29 9.26
CA TYR A 57 -30.08 -2.52 8.89
C TYR A 57 -29.95 -3.63 9.95
N GLY A 58 -29.69 -3.26 11.20
CA GLY A 58 -29.48 -4.19 12.31
C GLY A 58 -28.02 -4.65 12.47
N GLY A 59 -27.71 -5.18 13.65
CA GLY A 59 -26.37 -5.59 14.03
C GLY A 59 -25.47 -4.43 14.47
N HIS A 60 -24.18 -4.75 14.63
CA HIS A 60 -23.17 -3.82 15.14
C HIS A 60 -21.92 -3.86 14.28
N ARG A 61 -21.31 -2.69 14.08
CA ARG A 61 -19.96 -2.57 13.52
C ARG A 61 -18.97 -2.38 14.66
N TYR A 62 -18.04 -3.31 14.79
CA TYR A 62 -16.94 -3.22 15.73
C TYR A 62 -15.83 -2.31 15.19
N TRP A 63 -15.16 -1.62 16.12
CA TRP A 63 -14.03 -0.74 15.89
C TRP A 63 -12.96 -0.99 16.93
N TRP A 64 -11.69 -0.80 16.55
CA TRP A 64 -10.62 -0.62 17.50
C TRP A 64 -10.74 0.77 18.13
N LEU A 65 -10.48 0.85 19.43
CA LEU A 65 -10.10 2.09 20.08
C LEU A 65 -8.57 2.19 20.06
N CYS A 66 -8.06 3.25 19.41
CA CYS A 66 -6.62 3.49 19.37
C CYS A 66 -6.06 3.62 20.80
N PRO A 67 -5.04 2.84 21.21
CA PRO A 67 -4.49 2.91 22.56
C PRO A 67 -3.89 4.28 22.93
N LYS A 68 -3.53 5.12 21.94
CA LYS A 68 -2.91 6.43 22.17
C LYS A 68 -3.90 7.60 22.13
N CYS A 69 -4.86 7.59 21.20
CA CYS A 69 -5.77 8.73 20.98
C CYS A 69 -7.25 8.39 21.15
N TYR A 70 -7.58 7.14 21.48
CA TYR A 70 -8.94 6.64 21.70
C TYR A 70 -9.92 6.83 20.53
N GLN A 71 -9.42 7.22 19.37
CA GLN A 71 -10.21 7.33 18.15
C GLN A 71 -10.60 5.96 17.62
N ARG A 72 -11.82 5.86 17.07
CA ARG A 72 -12.34 4.65 16.43
C ARG A 72 -11.64 4.42 15.09
N THR A 73 -11.11 3.22 14.87
CA THR A 73 -10.49 2.85 13.59
C THR A 73 -10.74 1.38 13.25
N SER A 74 -10.77 1.05 11.97
CA SER A 74 -10.88 -0.33 11.50
C SER A 74 -9.54 -1.06 11.48
N THR A 75 -8.43 -0.31 11.46
CA THR A 75 -7.08 -0.85 11.30
C THR A 75 -6.12 -0.09 12.20
N LEU A 76 -5.28 -0.84 12.91
CA LEU A 76 -4.12 -0.33 13.64
C LEU A 76 -2.83 -0.72 12.91
N TYR A 77 -1.76 0.00 13.18
CA TYR A 77 -0.46 -0.12 12.54
C TYR A 77 0.62 -0.29 13.61
N CYS A 78 1.52 -1.24 13.43
CA CYS A 78 2.58 -1.54 14.38
C CYS A 78 3.75 -0.56 14.20
N ALA A 79 3.92 0.35 15.15
CA ALA A 79 5.08 1.24 15.25
C ALA A 79 5.73 1.10 16.64
N GLY A 80 6.02 -0.15 17.04
CA GLY A 80 6.35 -0.53 18.42
C GLY A 80 5.11 -0.87 19.26
N LEU A 81 4.05 -0.06 19.16
CA LEU A 81 2.70 -0.38 19.60
C LEU A 81 1.73 -0.31 18.42
N TYR A 82 0.66 -1.09 18.45
CA TYR A 82 -0.46 -0.96 17.51
C TYR A 82 -1.25 0.33 17.80
N VAL A 83 -1.17 1.29 16.89
CA VAL A 83 -1.84 2.60 16.99
C VAL A 83 -2.48 2.99 15.66
N CYS A 84 -3.33 4.03 15.65
CA CYS A 84 -4.02 4.46 14.42
C CYS A 84 -3.09 5.27 13.49
N ARG A 85 -3.51 5.44 12.23
CA ARG A 85 -2.74 6.20 11.23
C ARG A 85 -2.38 7.63 11.67
N HIS A 86 -3.30 8.31 12.37
CA HIS A 86 -3.08 9.69 12.80
C HIS A 86 -2.00 9.78 13.87
N CYS A 87 -1.89 8.76 14.73
CA CYS A 87 -0.90 8.72 15.80
C CYS A 87 0.53 8.50 15.29
N ILE A 88 0.68 7.85 14.14
CA ILE A 88 1.97 7.62 13.48
C ILE A 88 2.27 8.66 12.39
N GLY A 89 1.32 9.54 12.07
CA GLY A 89 1.50 10.58 11.04
C GLY A 89 1.76 10.02 9.64
N ALA A 90 1.41 8.76 9.37
CA ALA A 90 1.70 8.11 8.10
C ALA A 90 0.65 8.46 7.04
N ASN A 91 1.12 8.73 5.82
CA ASN A 91 0.28 9.06 4.68
C ASN A 91 -0.17 7.80 3.94
N TYR A 92 -1.24 7.93 3.16
CA TYR A 92 -1.58 6.89 2.20
C TYR A 92 -0.50 6.84 1.11
N GLY A 93 -0.13 5.63 0.66
CA GLY A 93 0.85 5.48 -0.43
C GLY A 93 0.46 6.24 -1.69
N SER A 94 -0.85 6.36 -1.98
CA SER A 94 -1.36 7.16 -3.09
C SER A 94 -1.10 8.67 -2.95
N GLN A 95 -1.01 9.19 -1.73
CA GLN A 95 -0.69 10.61 -1.48
C GLN A 95 0.79 10.92 -1.69
N LEU A 96 1.65 9.90 -1.60
CA LEU A 96 3.09 10.02 -1.83
C LEU A 96 3.49 9.73 -3.28
N GLN A 97 2.53 9.29 -4.10
CA GLN A 97 2.77 8.91 -5.48
C GLN A 97 3.10 10.14 -6.34
N GLN A 98 4.30 10.15 -6.91
CA GLN A 98 4.78 11.20 -7.79
C GLN A 98 4.28 10.99 -9.23
N PRO A 99 4.30 12.03 -10.08
CA PRO A 99 3.94 11.90 -11.49
C PRO A 99 4.75 10.81 -12.22
N ILE A 100 6.04 10.66 -11.90
CA ILE A 100 6.89 9.63 -12.50
C ILE A 100 6.42 8.20 -12.14
N ASP A 101 5.91 7.98 -10.92
CA ASP A 101 5.43 6.66 -10.47
C ASP A 101 4.22 6.20 -11.29
N ARG A 102 3.39 7.16 -11.77
CA ARG A 102 2.28 6.84 -12.68
C ARG A 102 2.78 6.36 -14.04
N LEU A 103 3.90 6.91 -14.53
CA LEU A 103 4.53 6.46 -15.77
C LEU A 103 5.08 5.04 -15.60
N PHE A 104 5.80 4.77 -14.50
CA PHE A 104 6.30 3.44 -14.15
C PHE A 104 5.15 2.41 -14.09
N ASN A 105 4.10 2.70 -13.31
CA ASN A 105 2.96 1.79 -13.18
C ASN A 105 2.27 1.50 -14.52
N ARG A 106 2.18 2.50 -15.41
CA ARG A 106 1.59 2.31 -16.75
C ARG A 106 2.49 1.46 -17.65
N ALA A 107 3.80 1.69 -17.62
CA ALA A 107 4.76 0.88 -18.35
C ALA A 107 4.72 -0.59 -17.86
N ASP A 108 4.71 -0.81 -16.55
CA ASP A 108 4.60 -2.16 -15.97
C ASP A 108 3.27 -2.84 -16.31
N ALA A 109 2.16 -2.13 -16.33
CA ALA A 109 0.88 -2.68 -16.76
C ALA A 109 0.91 -3.17 -18.22
N ILE A 110 1.62 -2.46 -19.11
CA ILE A 110 1.85 -2.90 -20.48
C ILE A 110 2.73 -4.15 -20.50
N ARG A 111 3.82 -4.17 -19.74
CA ARG A 111 4.72 -5.34 -19.64
C ARG A 111 3.97 -6.58 -19.15
N GLN A 112 3.15 -6.45 -18.10
CA GLN A 112 2.30 -7.52 -17.60
C GLN A 112 1.32 -8.02 -18.66
N ARG A 113 0.67 -7.12 -19.41
CA ARG A 113 -0.24 -7.48 -20.51
C ARG A 113 0.48 -8.22 -21.65
N LEU A 114 1.76 -7.91 -21.86
CA LEU A 114 2.62 -8.58 -22.82
C LEU A 114 3.29 -9.84 -22.25
N GLY A 115 3.03 -10.19 -20.99
CA GLY A 115 3.68 -11.33 -20.32
C GLY A 115 5.18 -11.15 -20.12
N TRP A 116 5.68 -9.91 -20.17
CA TRP A 116 7.08 -9.57 -19.97
C TRP A 116 7.41 -9.42 -18.48
N GLN A 117 8.68 -9.65 -18.12
CA GLN A 117 9.17 -9.40 -16.77
C GLN A 117 8.97 -7.94 -16.38
N SER A 118 8.44 -7.68 -15.18
CA SER A 118 8.20 -6.31 -14.67
C SER A 118 9.49 -5.53 -14.53
N GLY A 119 9.43 -4.20 -14.72
CA GLY A 119 10.55 -3.27 -14.58
C GLY A 119 11.09 -2.82 -15.94
N ILE A 120 11.23 -1.50 -16.10
CA ILE A 120 11.66 -0.87 -17.36
C ILE A 120 13.15 -1.13 -17.70
N ALA A 121 13.96 -1.54 -16.71
CA ALA A 121 15.36 -1.89 -16.91
C ALA A 121 15.52 -3.26 -17.60
N HIS A 122 14.45 -4.07 -17.65
CA HIS A 122 14.46 -5.32 -18.38
C HIS A 122 14.16 -5.08 -19.86
N GLY A 123 14.84 -5.83 -20.72
CA GLY A 123 14.67 -5.75 -22.17
C GLY A 123 13.24 -6.04 -22.66
N ILE A 124 13.05 -5.81 -23.95
CA ILE A 124 11.82 -6.12 -24.68
C ILE A 124 11.67 -7.64 -24.79
N GLY A 125 10.50 -8.16 -24.44
CA GLY A 125 10.17 -9.58 -24.56
C GLY A 125 9.54 -9.94 -25.91
N THR A 126 9.16 -11.20 -26.08
CA THR A 126 8.47 -11.66 -27.29
C THR A 126 6.97 -11.35 -27.27
N LYS A 127 6.35 -11.33 -28.44
CA LYS A 127 4.91 -11.14 -28.60
C LYS A 127 4.13 -12.34 -28.01
N PRO A 128 3.08 -12.10 -27.19
CA PRO A 128 2.21 -13.16 -26.70
C PRO A 128 1.49 -13.92 -27.82
N LYS A 129 1.35 -15.24 -27.64
CA LYS A 129 0.55 -16.09 -28.53
C LYS A 129 -0.91 -15.61 -28.54
N GLY A 130 -1.51 -15.51 -29.73
CA GLY A 130 -2.90 -15.09 -29.91
C GLY A 130 -3.14 -13.57 -29.88
N MET A 131 -2.12 -12.76 -29.62
CA MET A 131 -2.25 -11.30 -29.75
C MET A 131 -2.14 -10.88 -31.22
N HIS A 132 -2.98 -9.94 -31.67
CA HIS A 132 -2.85 -9.35 -33.00
C HIS A 132 -1.59 -8.47 -33.10
N HIS A 133 -0.90 -8.47 -34.25
CA HIS A 133 0.32 -7.67 -34.44
C HIS A 133 0.08 -6.18 -34.18
N SER A 134 -0.98 -5.59 -34.73
CA SER A 134 -1.25 -4.17 -34.50
C SER A 134 -1.48 -3.81 -33.01
N THR A 135 -2.07 -4.72 -32.23
CA THR A 135 -2.25 -4.51 -30.78
C THR A 135 -0.91 -4.60 -30.06
N TYR A 136 -0.08 -5.58 -30.42
CA TYR A 136 1.26 -5.71 -29.89
C TYR A 136 2.09 -4.46 -30.19
N ASP A 137 2.18 -4.05 -31.47
CA ASP A 137 2.97 -2.90 -31.89
C ASP A 137 2.48 -1.60 -31.21
N ARG A 138 1.16 -1.43 -31.05
CA ARG A 138 0.60 -0.29 -30.32
C ARG A 138 1.05 -0.27 -28.85
N LEU A 139 1.03 -1.42 -28.18
CA LEU A 139 1.47 -1.54 -26.78
C LEU A 139 2.97 -1.30 -26.64
N VAL A 140 3.79 -1.84 -27.53
CA VAL A 140 5.25 -1.62 -27.55
C VAL A 140 5.57 -0.14 -27.78
N ASN A 141 4.94 0.49 -28.78
CA ASN A 141 5.13 1.92 -29.05
C ASN A 141 4.72 2.79 -27.85
N GLU A 142 3.64 2.44 -27.15
CA GLU A 142 3.24 3.14 -25.93
C GLU A 142 4.25 2.93 -24.80
N HIS A 143 4.72 1.70 -24.60
CA HIS A 143 5.79 1.38 -23.64
C HIS A 143 7.05 2.19 -23.90
N ASP A 144 7.54 2.25 -25.14
CA ASP A 144 8.79 2.93 -25.47
C ASP A 144 8.70 4.45 -25.26
N ARG A 145 7.54 5.04 -25.58
CA ARG A 145 7.25 6.45 -25.26
C ARG A 145 7.25 6.71 -23.75
N LEU A 146 6.69 5.80 -22.95
CA LEU A 146 6.66 5.92 -21.49
C LEU A 146 8.07 5.77 -20.90
N THR A 147 8.82 4.76 -21.34
CA THR A 147 10.20 4.50 -20.89
C THR A 147 11.11 5.68 -21.23
N SER A 148 10.98 6.28 -22.42
CA SER A 148 11.72 7.50 -22.79
C SER A 148 11.42 8.67 -21.86
N LYS A 149 10.14 8.90 -21.52
CA LYS A 149 9.73 9.95 -20.57
C LYS A 149 10.25 9.69 -19.15
N ILE A 150 10.23 8.43 -18.72
CA ILE A 150 10.78 8.04 -17.42
C ILE A 150 12.28 8.29 -17.40
N TRP A 151 13.00 7.95 -18.47
CA TRP A 151 14.44 8.23 -18.55
C TRP A 151 14.74 9.71 -18.45
N GLN A 152 14.06 10.53 -19.25
CA GLN A 152 14.21 11.98 -19.19
C GLN A 152 13.94 12.51 -17.78
N SER A 153 12.80 12.16 -17.18
CA SER A 153 12.45 12.63 -15.83
C SER A 153 13.42 12.15 -14.76
N THR A 154 14.03 10.97 -14.94
CA THR A 154 15.07 10.45 -14.03
C THR A 154 16.37 11.24 -14.18
N LEU A 155 16.81 11.54 -15.42
CA LEU A 155 17.99 12.36 -15.70
C LEU A 155 17.83 13.78 -15.14
N ASP A 156 16.67 14.40 -15.36
CA ASP A 156 16.33 15.72 -14.82
C ASP A 156 16.47 15.75 -13.29
N LYS A 157 15.99 14.72 -12.60
CA LYS A 157 16.06 14.59 -11.14
C LYS A 157 17.48 14.38 -10.61
N LEU A 158 18.32 13.69 -11.39
CA LEU A 158 19.73 13.45 -11.04
C LEU A 158 20.62 14.65 -11.35
N GLY A 159 20.08 15.68 -12.02
CA GLY A 159 20.84 16.86 -12.43
C GLY A 159 21.85 16.57 -13.54
N CYS A 160 21.60 15.52 -14.34
CA CYS A 160 22.49 15.08 -15.42
C CYS A 160 22.08 15.64 -16.80
N THR A 161 21.14 16.58 -16.86
CA THR A 161 20.80 17.30 -18.08
C THR A 161 21.78 18.44 -18.30
N SER A 162 22.60 18.33 -19.35
CA SER A 162 23.46 19.41 -19.86
C SER A 162 22.64 20.53 -20.48
#